data_AF-A0A7X0GRP2-F1
#
_entry.id   AF-A0A7X0GRP2-F1
#
_cell.length_a   1.000
_cell.length_b   1.000
_cell.length_c   1.000
_cell.angle_alpha   90.00
_cell.angle_beta   90.00
_cell.angle_gamma   90.00
#
_symmetry.space_group_name_H-M   'P 1'
#
loop_
_entity.id
_entity.type
_entity.pdbx_description
1 polymer ?
#
loop_
_entity_poly.entity_id
_entity_poly.type
_entity_poly.pdbx_seq_one_letter_code
_entity_poly.pdbx_strand_id
1 'polypeptide(L)'
;MAAAGASASASAAEPVTQTIELPTLTADLSAQVAQSAAATQQAAANYELRAERDAAAAKAAAEAKKDLAAAKKAEARKKAAEAARKAAAERATRSAERSTLSASASTSTSVSAPASGSVATVIAFLKAQVGDAYVMGATGPNAWDCSSLVQAAYKQVGVDLPRVSQDQSMAGTDVPLSSVQVGDILYWGGKGSAYHVGVYIGDGQYLDAANPSKGVVIQDLSGYPASGAVRVL
;
A
#
# COMPACT_ATOMS: atom_id res chain seq x y z
N MET A 1 105.42 48.23 54.72
CA MET A 1 105.54 46.89 54.09
C MET A 1 104.21 46.66 53.38
N ALA A 2 104.01 46.77 52.06
CA ALA A 2 104.80 46.36 50.90
C ALA A 2 105.11 44.85 50.86
N ALA A 3 104.24 44.11 50.17
CA ALA A 3 104.47 43.09 49.12
C ALA A 3 103.08 42.57 48.70
N ALA A 4 102.49 43.03 47.58
CA ALA A 4 102.60 42.48 46.21
C ALA A 4 102.14 41.00 46.12
N GLY A 5 101.22 40.57 45.24
CA GLY A 5 100.46 41.23 44.18
C GLY A 5 99.77 40.19 43.27
N ALA A 6 98.90 40.70 42.39
CA ALA A 6 98.54 40.21 41.05
C ALA A 6 97.64 38.95 40.94
N SER A 7 96.63 38.83 40.05
CA SER A 7 96.27 39.51 38.79
C SER A 7 94.75 39.38 38.60
N ALA A 8 93.99 40.46 38.36
CA ALA A 8 93.64 41.11 37.08
C ALA A 8 92.18 40.80 36.65
N SER A 9 91.45 41.86 36.33
CA SER A 9 90.00 41.94 36.08
C SER A 9 89.61 41.99 34.60
N ALA A 10 88.31 41.75 34.38
CA ALA A 10 87.39 42.38 33.41
C ALA A 10 87.06 41.63 32.10
N SER A 11 85.80 41.17 31.99
CA SER A 11 84.77 41.84 31.18
C SER A 11 83.39 41.26 31.51
N ALA A 12 82.41 42.13 31.68
CA ALA A 12 81.02 41.80 31.91
C ALA A 12 80.38 41.11 30.69
N ALA A 13 79.61 40.05 30.93
CA ALA A 13 78.55 39.55 30.06
C ALA A 13 77.43 39.03 30.96
N GLU A 14 76.22 39.52 30.70
CA GLU A 14 75.06 39.45 31.60
C GLU A 14 74.56 38.02 31.85
N PRO A 15 73.93 37.74 33.01
CA PRO A 15 73.19 36.50 33.17
C PRO A 15 71.99 36.51 32.21
N VAL A 16 71.95 35.55 31.30
CA VAL A 16 70.76 35.30 30.47
C VAL A 16 69.68 34.74 31.40
N THR A 17 68.89 35.62 31.99
CA THR A 17 67.67 35.26 32.71
C THR A 17 66.69 34.70 31.67
N GLN A 18 66.67 33.39 31.48
CA GLN A 18 65.53 32.72 30.85
C GLN A 18 64.38 32.71 31.87
N THR A 19 63.72 33.86 32.00
CA THR A 19 62.35 33.91 32.53
C THR A 19 61.45 33.35 31.44
N ILE A 20 61.27 32.03 31.42
CA ILE A 20 60.30 31.38 30.52
C ILE A 20 58.90 31.79 31.00
N GLU A 21 58.20 32.52 30.14
CA GLU A 21 56.89 33.13 30.38
C GLU A 21 55.81 32.08 30.66
N LEU A 22 55.42 31.95 31.94
CA LEU A 22 54.27 31.14 32.37
C LEU A 22 52.86 31.77 32.15
N PRO A 23 52.66 33.11 31.98
CA PRO A 23 51.30 33.66 31.86
C PRO A 23 50.64 33.44 30.49
N THR A 24 51.41 33.25 29.42
CA THR A 24 50.88 33.06 28.05
C THR A 24 50.23 31.68 27.87
N LEU A 25 50.82 30.63 28.43
CA LEU A 25 50.29 29.26 28.42
C LEU A 25 48.89 29.13 29.05
N THR A 26 48.61 29.90 30.10
CA THR A 26 47.31 29.84 30.80
C THR A 26 46.22 30.56 30.00
N ALA A 27 46.56 31.67 29.35
CA ALA A 27 45.65 32.43 28.49
C ALA A 27 45.29 31.63 27.22
N ASP A 28 46.27 31.03 26.55
CA ASP A 28 46.04 30.19 25.36
C ASP A 28 45.16 28.97 25.66
N LEU A 29 45.41 28.28 26.78
CA LEU A 29 44.58 27.15 27.19
C LEU A 29 43.13 27.57 27.46
N SER A 30 42.93 28.72 28.12
CA SER A 30 41.58 29.25 28.37
C SER A 30 40.84 29.62 27.09
N ALA A 31 41.54 30.21 26.11
CA ALA A 31 40.99 30.52 24.80
C ALA A 31 40.64 29.24 24.02
N GLN A 32 41.48 28.21 24.09
CA GLN A 32 41.23 26.91 23.44
C GLN A 32 40.04 26.16 24.08
N VAL A 33 39.89 26.23 25.41
CA VAL A 33 38.72 25.69 26.11
C VAL A 33 37.45 26.44 25.71
N ALA A 34 37.49 27.77 25.63
CA ALA A 34 36.34 28.57 25.18
C ALA A 34 35.96 28.26 23.72
N GLN A 35 36.94 28.11 22.83
CA GLN A 35 36.72 27.71 21.44
C GLN A 35 36.14 26.30 21.32
N SER A 36 36.63 25.34 22.10
CA SER A 36 36.09 23.97 22.08
C SER A 36 34.66 23.89 22.65
N ALA A 37 34.35 24.67 23.68
CA ALA A 37 32.99 24.81 24.21
C ALA A 37 32.05 25.43 23.16
N ALA A 38 32.48 26.51 22.48
CA ALA A 38 31.71 27.13 21.41
C ALA A 38 31.50 26.20 20.21
N ALA A 39 32.52 25.44 19.81
CA ALA A 39 32.42 24.44 18.74
C ALA A 39 31.44 23.32 19.11
N THR A 40 31.43 22.88 20.38
CA THR A 40 30.50 21.85 20.88
C THR A 40 29.07 22.38 20.90
N GLN A 41 28.86 23.62 21.34
CA GLN A 41 27.54 24.28 21.32
C GLN A 41 27.02 24.45 19.89
N GLN A 42 27.87 24.85 18.95
CA GLN A 42 27.51 24.96 17.53
C GLN A 42 27.19 23.59 16.92
N ALA A 43 27.96 22.55 17.25
CA ALA A 43 27.66 21.19 16.81
C ALA A 43 26.29 20.73 17.32
N ALA A 44 25.98 20.95 18.61
CA ALA A 44 24.68 20.63 19.19
C ALA A 44 23.53 21.36 18.48
N ALA A 45 23.63 22.67 18.29
CA ALA A 45 22.63 23.46 17.58
C ALA A 45 22.43 22.98 16.12
N ASN A 46 23.51 22.60 15.44
CA ASN A 46 23.44 22.05 14.08
C ASN A 46 22.75 20.67 14.04
N TYR A 47 22.90 19.85 15.08
CA TYR A 47 22.18 18.57 15.18
C TYR A 47 20.69 18.78 15.41
N GLU A 48 20.32 19.70 16.30
CA GLU A 48 18.92 20.07 16.55
C GLU A 48 18.25 20.60 15.29
N LEU A 49 18.89 21.53 14.59
CA LEU A 49 18.39 22.09 13.33
C LEU A 49 18.21 21.02 12.24
N ARG A 50 19.14 20.04 12.16
CA ARG A 50 19.03 18.90 11.23
C ARG A 50 17.85 18.00 11.60
N ALA A 51 17.69 17.67 12.88
CA ALA A 51 16.58 16.84 13.35
C ALA A 51 15.22 17.50 13.08
N GLU A 52 15.09 18.81 13.31
CA GLU A 52 13.89 19.57 13.00
C GLU A 52 13.60 19.58 11.49
N ARG A 53 14.62 19.82 10.66
CA ARG A 53 14.48 19.82 9.19
C ARG A 53 14.06 18.44 8.68
N ASP A 54 14.65 17.37 9.19
CA ASP A 54 14.34 16.02 8.77
C ASP A 54 12.94 15.59 9.24
N ALA A 55 12.51 16.00 10.44
CA ALA A 55 11.14 15.81 10.92
C ALA A 55 10.12 16.60 10.08
N ALA A 56 10.43 17.84 9.71
CA ALA A 56 9.60 18.66 8.82
C ALA A 56 9.50 18.04 7.42
N ALA A 57 10.63 17.57 6.87
CA ALA A 57 10.67 16.88 5.58
C ALA A 57 9.87 15.57 5.60
N ALA A 58 9.95 14.79 6.69
CA ALA A 58 9.18 13.56 6.85
C ALA A 58 7.67 13.82 6.92
N LYS A 59 7.24 14.85 7.67
CA LYS A 59 5.83 15.29 7.72
C LYS A 59 5.35 15.75 6.35
N ALA A 60 6.10 16.62 5.67
CA ALA A 60 5.77 17.10 4.34
C ALA A 60 5.69 15.96 3.31
N ALA A 61 6.60 14.98 3.39
CA ALA A 61 6.56 13.80 2.52
C ALA A 61 5.36 12.89 2.80
N ALA A 62 4.96 12.72 4.07
CA ALA A 62 3.77 11.95 4.43
C ALA A 62 2.48 12.63 3.94
N GLU A 63 2.41 13.96 4.07
CA GLU A 63 1.28 14.77 3.61
C GLU A 63 1.18 14.78 2.09
N ALA A 64 2.29 15.00 1.39
CA ALA A 64 2.35 14.89 -0.07
C ALA A 64 1.95 13.50 -0.59
N LYS A 65 2.33 12.41 0.10
CA LYS A 65 1.89 11.05 -0.24
C LYS A 65 0.38 10.87 -0.05
N LYS A 66 -0.19 11.42 1.02
CA LYS A 66 -1.64 11.39 1.30
C LYS A 66 -2.42 12.18 0.24
N ASP A 67 -1.94 13.35 -0.13
CA ASP A 67 -2.55 14.20 -1.15
C ASP A 67 -2.45 13.59 -2.55
N LEU A 68 -1.31 12.99 -2.89
CA LEU A 68 -1.14 12.25 -4.15
C LEU A 68 -2.09 11.04 -4.21
N ALA A 69 -2.27 10.33 -3.09
CA ALA A 69 -3.22 9.21 -3.02
C ALA A 69 -4.68 9.70 -3.16
N ALA A 70 -5.03 10.82 -2.52
CA ALA A 70 -6.35 11.44 -2.63
C ALA A 70 -6.62 11.96 -4.06
N ALA A 71 -5.64 12.60 -4.69
CA ALA A 71 -5.71 13.08 -6.06
C ALA A 71 -5.86 11.92 -7.07
N LYS A 72 -5.07 10.85 -6.93
CA LYS A 72 -5.20 9.65 -7.75
C LYS A 72 -6.57 8.97 -7.56
N LYS A 73 -7.08 8.93 -6.33
CA LYS A 73 -8.43 8.41 -6.04
C LYS A 73 -9.53 9.29 -6.66
N ALA A 74 -9.38 10.60 -6.64
CA ALA A 74 -10.33 11.53 -7.26
C ALA A 74 -10.31 11.43 -8.79
N GLU A 75 -9.14 11.32 -9.40
CA GLU A 75 -8.97 11.11 -10.84
C GLU A 75 -9.56 9.75 -11.28
N ALA A 76 -9.27 8.68 -10.54
CA ALA A 76 -9.84 7.36 -10.79
C ALA A 76 -11.37 7.36 -10.66
N ARG A 77 -11.94 8.07 -9.67
CA ARG A 77 -13.39 8.26 -9.53
C ARG A 77 -14.00 9.02 -10.70
N LYS A 78 -13.35 10.07 -11.20
CA LYS A 78 -13.81 10.80 -12.40
C LYS A 78 -13.79 9.92 -13.64
N LYS A 79 -12.71 9.18 -13.87
CA LYS A 79 -12.60 8.22 -14.98
C LYS A 79 -13.64 7.10 -14.88
N ALA A 80 -13.88 6.56 -13.68
CA ALA A 80 -14.92 5.55 -13.44
C ALA A 80 -16.33 6.10 -13.67
N ALA A 81 -16.61 7.34 -13.28
CA ALA A 81 -17.91 7.98 -13.55
C ALA A 81 -18.15 8.18 -15.05
N GLU A 82 -17.10 8.52 -15.81
CA GLU A 82 -17.19 8.66 -17.27
C GLU A 82 -17.38 7.30 -17.98
N ALA A 83 -16.65 6.27 -17.55
CA ALA A 83 -16.81 4.90 -18.06
C ALA A 83 -18.21 4.34 -17.74
N ALA A 84 -18.69 4.53 -16.51
CA ALA A 84 -20.03 4.14 -16.09
C ALA A 84 -21.12 4.83 -16.93
N ARG A 85 -20.94 6.11 -17.26
CA ARG A 85 -21.89 6.85 -18.12
C ARG A 85 -21.93 6.27 -19.55
N LYS A 86 -20.79 5.85 -20.10
CA LYS A 86 -20.73 5.18 -21.42
C LYS A 86 -21.35 3.78 -21.37
N ALA A 87 -21.03 2.98 -20.34
CA ALA A 87 -21.58 1.64 -20.16
C ALA A 87 -23.11 1.66 -19.93
N ALA A 88 -23.62 2.64 -19.17
CA ALA A 88 -25.06 2.80 -18.95
C ALA A 88 -25.82 3.13 -20.26
N ALA A 89 -25.23 3.94 -21.15
CA ALA A 89 -25.80 4.23 -22.45
C ALA A 89 -25.87 2.98 -23.34
N GLU A 90 -24.87 2.11 -23.27
CA GLU A 90 -24.82 0.85 -24.03
C GLU A 90 -25.71 -0.27 -23.43
N ARG A 91 -25.91 -0.24 -22.11
CA ARG A 91 -26.83 -1.16 -21.42
C ARG A 91 -28.30 -0.80 -21.69
N ALA A 92 -28.61 0.48 -21.88
CA ALA A 92 -29.95 0.94 -22.23
C ALA A 92 -30.40 0.44 -23.61
N THR A 93 -29.51 0.36 -24.60
CA THR A 93 -29.81 -0.19 -25.93
C THR A 93 -30.00 -1.71 -25.89
N ARG A 94 -29.15 -2.45 -25.16
CA ARG A 94 -29.29 -3.91 -24.98
C ARG A 94 -30.53 -4.31 -24.17
N SER A 95 -31.00 -3.45 -23.26
CA SER A 95 -32.23 -3.72 -22.48
C SER A 95 -33.50 -3.63 -23.34
N ALA A 96 -33.51 -2.79 -24.38
CA ALA A 96 -34.64 -2.68 -25.29
C ALA A 96 -34.82 -3.95 -26.15
N GLU A 97 -33.73 -4.59 -26.59
CA GLU A 97 -33.76 -5.88 -27.31
C GLU A 97 -34.16 -7.06 -26.42
N ARG A 98 -33.95 -6.98 -25.10
CA ARG A 98 -34.37 -8.03 -24.15
C ARG A 98 -35.87 -8.00 -23.86
N SER A 99 -36.48 -6.81 -23.84
CA SER A 99 -37.91 -6.67 -23.58
C SER A 99 -38.79 -7.28 -24.68
N THR A 100 -38.31 -7.39 -25.91
CA THR A 100 -39.03 -8.07 -27.01
C THR A 100 -38.94 -9.59 -26.95
N LEU A 101 -37.94 -10.15 -26.28
CA LEU A 101 -37.76 -11.61 -26.12
C LEU A 101 -38.44 -12.18 -24.87
N SER A 102 -38.61 -11.38 -23.82
CA SER A 102 -39.22 -11.82 -22.54
C SER A 102 -40.74 -11.98 -22.58
N ALA A 103 -41.43 -11.43 -23.58
CA ALA A 103 -42.89 -11.54 -23.70
C ALA A 103 -43.38 -12.93 -24.16
N SER A 104 -42.46 -13.83 -24.57
CA SER A 104 -42.82 -15.14 -25.15
C SER A 104 -42.60 -16.34 -24.22
N ALA A 105 -42.12 -16.16 -22.99
CA ALA A 105 -41.66 -17.27 -22.13
C ALA A 105 -42.38 -17.39 -20.78
N SER A 106 -43.41 -16.59 -20.49
CA SER A 106 -44.09 -16.64 -19.18
C SER A 106 -45.25 -17.64 -19.16
N THR A 107 -44.95 -18.93 -19.07
CA THR A 107 -45.81 -19.97 -18.47
C THR A 107 -44.95 -21.17 -18.08
N SER A 108 -44.59 -21.26 -16.80
CA SER A 108 -44.48 -22.53 -16.05
C SER A 108 -43.95 -22.31 -14.63
N THR A 109 -44.89 -22.38 -13.69
CA THR A 109 -44.91 -23.05 -12.38
C THR A 109 -43.61 -23.30 -11.59
N SER A 110 -43.68 -22.90 -10.32
CA SER A 110 -42.77 -23.20 -9.20
C SER A 110 -42.46 -24.68 -8.99
N VAL A 111 -41.18 -25.03 -8.95
CA VAL A 111 -40.63 -26.25 -8.32
C VAL A 111 -39.30 -25.90 -7.66
N SER A 112 -39.11 -26.40 -6.43
CA SER A 112 -37.86 -26.35 -5.67
C SER A 112 -36.70 -26.96 -6.48
N ALA A 113 -35.64 -26.20 -6.73
CA ALA A 113 -34.49 -26.60 -7.54
C ALA A 113 -33.20 -26.59 -6.70
N PRO A 114 -32.20 -27.44 -7.01
CA PRO A 114 -30.98 -27.59 -6.23
C PRO A 114 -30.12 -26.31 -6.28
N ALA A 115 -29.05 -26.25 -5.47
CA ALA A 115 -28.10 -25.15 -5.30
C ALA A 115 -27.59 -24.46 -6.60
N SER A 116 -27.81 -25.06 -7.77
CA SER A 116 -27.56 -24.49 -9.10
C SER A 116 -28.24 -23.14 -9.35
N GLY A 117 -29.41 -22.87 -8.77
CA GLY A 117 -30.08 -21.56 -8.90
C GLY A 117 -29.30 -20.42 -8.24
N SER A 118 -28.67 -20.70 -7.09
CA SER A 118 -27.85 -19.74 -6.36
C SER A 118 -26.53 -19.48 -7.08
N VAL A 119 -25.83 -20.53 -7.52
CA VAL A 119 -24.56 -20.39 -8.26
C VAL A 119 -24.77 -19.61 -9.56
N ALA A 120 -25.80 -19.93 -10.34
CA ALA A 120 -26.07 -19.23 -11.60
C ALA A 120 -26.29 -17.71 -11.40
N THR A 121 -26.94 -17.33 -10.30
CA THR A 121 -27.17 -15.92 -9.94
C THR A 121 -25.85 -15.20 -9.61
N VAL A 122 -24.98 -15.85 -8.83
CA VAL A 122 -23.63 -15.33 -8.53
C VAL A 122 -22.84 -15.12 -9.82
N ILE A 123 -22.80 -16.12 -10.71
CA ILE A 123 -22.06 -16.03 -11.98
C ILE A 123 -22.67 -14.97 -12.90
N ALA A 124 -23.99 -14.86 -12.98
CA ALA A 124 -24.66 -13.84 -13.79
C ALA A 124 -24.32 -12.42 -13.32
N PHE A 125 -24.29 -12.20 -12.00
CA PHE A 125 -23.85 -10.92 -11.44
C PHE A 125 -22.39 -10.62 -11.80
N LEU A 126 -21.48 -11.57 -11.58
CA LEU A 126 -20.05 -11.38 -11.89
C LEU A 126 -19.83 -11.06 -13.37
N LYS A 127 -20.47 -11.82 -14.27
CA LYS A 127 -20.40 -11.58 -15.72
C LYS A 127 -20.94 -10.20 -16.12
N ALA A 128 -21.94 -9.68 -15.41
CA ALA A 128 -22.47 -8.35 -15.67
C ALA A 128 -21.49 -7.21 -15.30
N GLN A 129 -20.51 -7.47 -14.42
CA GLN A 129 -19.50 -6.49 -14.03
C GLN A 129 -18.21 -6.58 -14.87
N VAL A 130 -18.10 -7.53 -15.81
CA VAL A 130 -16.90 -7.62 -16.67
C VAL A 130 -16.71 -6.31 -17.44
N GLY A 131 -15.51 -5.76 -17.35
CA GLY A 131 -15.17 -4.44 -17.91
C GLY A 131 -15.24 -3.28 -16.90
N ASP A 132 -15.82 -3.48 -15.72
CA ASP A 132 -15.80 -2.48 -14.66
C ASP A 132 -14.38 -2.18 -14.18
N ALA A 133 -14.16 -0.97 -13.67
CA ALA A 133 -12.85 -0.56 -13.20
C ALA A 133 -12.47 -1.27 -11.89
N TYR A 134 -11.18 -1.60 -11.76
CA TYR A 134 -10.63 -1.96 -10.45
C TYR A 134 -10.24 -0.70 -9.70
N VAL A 135 -10.73 -0.54 -8.47
CA VAL A 135 -10.32 0.51 -7.54
C VAL A 135 -10.24 -0.08 -6.13
N MET A 136 -9.05 -0.04 -5.54
CA MET A 136 -8.82 -0.48 -4.16
C MET A 136 -9.83 0.15 -3.19
N GLY A 137 -10.56 -0.68 -2.46
CA GLY A 137 -11.57 -0.25 -1.49
C GLY A 137 -12.94 0.12 -2.08
N ALA A 138 -13.14 0.03 -3.40
CA ALA A 138 -14.45 0.26 -4.00
C ALA A 138 -15.45 -0.86 -3.64
N THR A 139 -16.73 -0.60 -3.83
CA THR A 139 -17.83 -1.52 -3.46
C THR A 139 -18.98 -1.47 -4.48
N GLY A 140 -18.67 -1.14 -5.72
CA GLY A 140 -19.63 -1.07 -6.82
C GLY A 140 -20.46 0.23 -6.89
N PRO A 141 -21.46 0.25 -7.79
CA PRO A 141 -21.72 -0.80 -8.78
C PRO A 141 -20.79 -0.76 -10.00
N ASN A 142 -20.03 0.32 -10.22
CA ASN A 142 -19.24 0.52 -11.45
C ASN A 142 -17.72 0.37 -11.27
N ALA A 143 -17.29 0.10 -10.04
CA ALA A 143 -15.88 -0.12 -9.72
C ALA A 143 -15.78 -1.01 -8.50
N TRP A 144 -14.83 -1.94 -8.52
CA TRP A 144 -14.71 -2.98 -7.53
C TRP A 144 -13.25 -3.15 -7.10
N ASP A 145 -13.04 -3.68 -5.91
CA ASP A 145 -11.83 -4.45 -5.63
C ASP A 145 -12.16 -5.94 -5.57
N CYS A 146 -11.13 -6.78 -5.44
CA CYS A 146 -11.29 -8.23 -5.54
C CYS A 146 -12.33 -8.77 -4.56
N SER A 147 -12.19 -8.45 -3.28
CA SER A 147 -13.06 -8.95 -2.22
C SER A 147 -14.46 -8.33 -2.23
N SER A 148 -14.62 -7.05 -2.60
CA SER A 148 -15.94 -6.43 -2.70
C SER A 148 -16.77 -6.96 -3.88
N LEU A 149 -16.13 -7.32 -5.00
CA LEU A 149 -16.81 -7.94 -6.14
C LEU A 149 -17.40 -9.30 -5.72
N VAL A 150 -16.56 -10.14 -5.09
CA VAL A 150 -16.97 -11.45 -4.57
C VAL A 150 -18.10 -11.25 -3.55
N GLN A 151 -17.91 -10.38 -2.56
CA GLN A 151 -18.93 -10.08 -1.55
C GLN A 151 -20.28 -9.68 -2.17
N ALA A 152 -20.29 -8.79 -3.15
CA ALA A 152 -21.52 -8.32 -3.79
C ALA A 152 -22.21 -9.41 -4.64
N ALA A 153 -21.44 -10.32 -5.24
CA ALA A 153 -21.97 -11.44 -6.00
C ALA A 153 -22.69 -12.45 -5.09
N TYR A 154 -22.07 -12.87 -3.98
CA TYR A 154 -22.69 -13.80 -3.02
C TYR A 154 -23.85 -13.15 -2.24
N LYS A 155 -23.83 -11.83 -2.06
CA LYS A 155 -24.96 -11.09 -1.49
C LYS A 155 -26.23 -11.20 -2.34
N GLN A 156 -26.12 -11.42 -3.66
CA GLN A 156 -27.31 -11.64 -4.52
C GLN A 156 -28.11 -12.89 -4.13
N VAL A 157 -27.47 -13.82 -3.41
CA VAL A 157 -28.09 -15.08 -2.97
C VAL A 157 -28.15 -15.19 -1.45
N GLY A 158 -28.04 -14.05 -0.75
CA GLY A 158 -28.18 -13.98 0.71
C GLY A 158 -27.00 -14.51 1.51
N VAL A 159 -25.83 -14.71 0.89
CA VAL A 159 -24.60 -15.11 1.60
C VAL A 159 -23.78 -13.87 1.94
N ASP A 160 -23.69 -13.57 3.23
CA ASP A 160 -22.88 -12.45 3.74
C ASP A 160 -21.42 -12.88 3.90
N LEU A 161 -20.56 -12.35 3.02
CA LEU A 161 -19.13 -12.56 3.12
C LEU A 161 -18.43 -11.41 3.86
N PRO A 162 -17.31 -11.66 4.55
CA PRO A 162 -16.44 -10.62 5.09
C PRO A 162 -15.96 -9.65 4.00
N ARG A 163 -15.58 -8.42 4.38
CA ARG A 163 -15.18 -7.39 3.42
C ARG A 163 -13.81 -7.65 2.78
N VAL A 164 -12.90 -8.33 3.48
CA VAL A 164 -11.49 -8.44 3.08
C VAL A 164 -11.14 -9.86 2.62
N SER A 165 -10.17 -9.97 1.71
CA SER A 165 -9.77 -11.25 1.09
C SER A 165 -9.23 -12.26 2.09
N GLN A 166 -8.56 -11.80 3.15
CA GLN A 166 -8.03 -12.64 4.21
C GLN A 166 -9.14 -13.45 4.87
N ASP A 167 -10.21 -12.78 5.28
CA ASP A 167 -11.34 -13.42 5.94
C ASP A 167 -12.17 -14.25 4.96
N GLN A 168 -12.32 -13.79 3.70
CA GLN A 168 -12.99 -14.56 2.66
C GLN A 168 -12.27 -15.88 2.35
N SER A 169 -10.94 -15.93 2.41
CA SER A 169 -10.17 -17.18 2.25
C SER A 169 -10.42 -18.21 3.36
N MET A 170 -11.09 -17.79 4.43
CA MET A 170 -11.49 -18.65 5.54
C MET A 170 -13.01 -18.88 5.59
N ALA A 171 -13.76 -18.28 4.67
CA ALA A 171 -15.21 -18.39 4.65
C ALA A 171 -15.64 -19.72 4.02
N GLY A 172 -16.32 -20.57 4.81
CA GLY A 172 -16.86 -21.84 4.34
C GLY A 172 -15.90 -23.02 4.50
N THR A 173 -16.04 -24.01 3.61
CA THR A 173 -15.31 -25.28 3.67
C THR A 173 -14.11 -25.27 2.72
N ASP A 174 -12.96 -25.77 3.14
CA ASP A 174 -11.78 -25.88 2.29
C ASP A 174 -12.02 -26.86 1.14
N VAL A 175 -11.61 -26.47 -0.07
CA VAL A 175 -11.74 -27.29 -1.29
C VAL A 175 -10.36 -27.52 -1.91
N PRO A 176 -9.96 -28.79 -2.14
CA PRO A 176 -8.77 -29.08 -2.94
C PRO A 176 -8.89 -28.49 -4.35
N LEU A 177 -7.83 -27.88 -4.87
CA LEU A 177 -7.86 -27.25 -6.21
C LEU A 177 -8.24 -28.21 -7.33
N SER A 178 -8.00 -29.52 -7.17
CA SER A 178 -8.43 -30.57 -8.10
C SER A 178 -9.95 -30.81 -8.12
N SER A 179 -10.67 -30.29 -7.14
CA SER A 179 -12.09 -30.54 -6.89
C SER A 179 -12.92 -29.26 -6.89
N VAL A 180 -12.37 -28.17 -7.44
CA VAL A 180 -13.07 -26.89 -7.54
C VAL A 180 -14.28 -26.99 -8.46
N GLN A 181 -15.35 -26.33 -8.06
CA GLN A 181 -16.62 -26.27 -8.75
C GLN A 181 -17.01 -24.83 -9.01
N VAL A 182 -17.83 -24.61 -10.03
CA VAL A 182 -18.32 -23.27 -10.39
C VAL A 182 -18.97 -22.63 -9.15
N GLY A 183 -18.54 -21.42 -8.81
CA GLY A 183 -18.97 -20.74 -7.60
C GLY A 183 -18.13 -21.05 -6.36
N ASP A 184 -16.97 -21.68 -6.47
CA ASP A 184 -15.97 -21.68 -5.41
C ASP A 184 -15.18 -20.36 -5.41
N ILE A 185 -14.86 -19.89 -4.21
CA ILE A 185 -14.00 -18.71 -4.03
C ILE A 185 -12.55 -19.20 -4.06
N LEU A 186 -11.80 -18.71 -5.04
CA LEU A 186 -10.37 -18.93 -5.17
C LEU A 186 -9.61 -17.82 -4.44
N TYR A 187 -8.48 -18.15 -3.82
CA TYR A 187 -7.62 -17.16 -3.17
C TYR A 187 -6.15 -17.34 -3.53
N TRP A 188 -5.41 -16.23 -3.49
CA TRP A 188 -3.96 -16.18 -3.65
C TRP A 188 -3.28 -15.66 -2.39
N GLY A 189 -2.18 -16.32 -2.01
CA GLY A 189 -1.51 -16.15 -0.73
C GLY A 189 -1.88 -17.25 0.26
N GLY A 190 -1.48 -17.09 1.53
CA GLY A 190 -1.83 -18.05 2.58
C GLY A 190 -3.29 -17.90 3.02
N LYS A 191 -3.90 -19.00 3.48
CA LYS A 191 -5.22 -18.94 4.14
C LYS A 191 -5.16 -17.99 5.34
N GLY A 192 -6.15 -17.10 5.48
CA GLY A 192 -6.17 -16.04 6.49
C GLY A 192 -5.19 -14.89 6.24
N SER A 193 -4.41 -14.95 5.15
CA SER A 193 -3.46 -13.92 4.73
C SER A 193 -3.52 -13.67 3.21
N ALA A 194 -4.62 -14.08 2.58
CA ALA A 194 -4.81 -13.96 1.15
C ALA A 194 -4.83 -12.48 0.73
N TYR A 195 -4.02 -12.14 -0.28
CA TYR A 195 -3.95 -10.78 -0.81
C TYR A 195 -4.91 -10.56 -2.00
N HIS A 196 -5.48 -11.64 -2.55
CA HIS A 196 -6.39 -11.58 -3.68
C HIS A 196 -7.40 -12.72 -3.65
N VAL A 197 -8.57 -12.48 -4.24
CA VAL A 197 -9.67 -13.45 -4.36
C VAL A 197 -10.39 -13.30 -5.69
N GLY A 198 -11.00 -14.39 -6.15
CA GLY A 198 -11.83 -14.45 -7.35
C GLY A 198 -12.80 -15.62 -7.25
N VAL A 199 -13.69 -15.77 -8.23
CA VAL A 199 -14.67 -16.88 -8.25
C VAL A 199 -14.39 -17.79 -9.43
N TYR A 200 -14.32 -19.10 -9.19
CA TYR A 200 -14.18 -20.09 -10.26
C TYR A 200 -15.45 -20.15 -11.10
N ILE A 201 -15.32 -20.07 -12.42
CA ILE A 201 -16.46 -20.00 -13.34
C ILE A 201 -16.58 -21.22 -14.26
N GLY A 202 -15.72 -22.23 -14.09
CA GLY A 202 -15.67 -23.44 -14.92
C GLY A 202 -14.51 -23.41 -15.92
N ASP A 203 -14.26 -24.53 -16.58
CA ASP A 203 -13.30 -24.66 -17.69
C ASP A 203 -11.88 -24.16 -17.40
N GLY A 204 -11.42 -24.27 -16.14
CA GLY A 204 -10.10 -23.76 -15.73
C GLY A 204 -10.05 -22.23 -15.61
N GLN A 205 -11.18 -21.55 -15.63
CA GLN A 205 -11.28 -20.09 -15.62
C GLN A 205 -11.85 -19.55 -14.31
N TYR A 206 -11.49 -18.31 -14.00
CA TYR A 206 -12.00 -17.55 -12.87
C TYR A 206 -12.31 -16.11 -13.26
N LEU A 207 -13.16 -15.46 -12.47
CA LEU A 207 -13.54 -14.05 -12.65
C LEU A 207 -13.18 -13.27 -11.39
N ASP A 208 -12.46 -12.18 -11.57
CA ASP A 208 -11.98 -11.32 -10.50
C ASP A 208 -11.97 -9.84 -10.91
N ALA A 209 -11.91 -8.96 -9.91
CA ALA A 209 -11.45 -7.59 -10.12
C ALA A 209 -9.92 -7.60 -9.98
N ALA A 210 -9.20 -7.65 -11.09
CA ALA A 210 -7.79 -8.02 -11.12
C ALA A 210 -6.84 -6.94 -10.60
N ASN A 211 -6.79 -5.78 -11.25
CA ASN A 211 -5.92 -4.65 -10.91
C ASN A 211 -6.31 -3.39 -11.71
N PRO A 212 -5.77 -2.20 -11.38
CA PRO A 212 -6.17 -0.93 -12.03
C PRO A 212 -6.02 -0.90 -13.56
N SER A 213 -5.13 -1.72 -14.13
CA SER A 213 -4.90 -1.76 -15.58
C SER A 213 -5.86 -2.69 -16.33
N LYS A 214 -6.37 -3.74 -15.67
CA LYS A 214 -7.25 -4.74 -16.29
C LYS A 214 -8.73 -4.59 -15.92
N GLY A 215 -9.04 -4.10 -14.72
CA GLY A 215 -10.42 -4.05 -14.22
C GLY A 215 -10.97 -5.43 -13.84
N VAL A 216 -12.30 -5.59 -13.96
CA VAL A 216 -13.01 -6.86 -13.78
C VAL A 216 -12.93 -7.69 -15.05
N VAL A 217 -12.38 -8.89 -14.96
CA VAL A 217 -12.01 -9.69 -16.14
C VAL A 217 -12.12 -11.19 -15.84
N ILE A 218 -12.22 -12.00 -16.90
CA ILE A 218 -12.11 -13.46 -16.86
C ILE A 218 -10.67 -13.85 -17.18
N GLN A 219 -10.08 -14.72 -16.35
CA GLN A 219 -8.70 -15.17 -16.48
C GLN A 219 -8.61 -16.70 -16.38
N ASP A 220 -7.49 -17.24 -16.86
CA ASP A 220 -7.21 -18.67 -16.87
C ASP A 220 -6.30 -19.05 -15.69
N LEU A 221 -6.64 -20.13 -14.98
CA LEU A 221 -5.86 -20.61 -13.84
C LEU A 221 -4.49 -21.16 -14.22
N SER A 222 -4.30 -21.63 -15.46
CA SER A 222 -3.00 -22.12 -15.93
C SER A 222 -1.94 -21.01 -15.98
N GLY A 223 -2.34 -19.77 -16.27
CA GLY A 223 -1.46 -18.61 -16.30
C GLY A 223 -1.19 -17.99 -14.92
N TYR A 224 -2.13 -18.14 -14.00
CA TYR A 224 -2.02 -17.59 -12.64
C TYR A 224 -2.73 -18.51 -11.62
N PRO A 225 -2.07 -19.58 -11.16
CA PRO A 225 -2.71 -20.60 -10.34
C PRO A 225 -3.05 -20.08 -8.94
N ALA A 226 -4.25 -20.40 -8.46
CA ALA A 226 -4.69 -20.07 -7.10
C ALA A 226 -3.88 -20.85 -6.05
N SER A 227 -3.75 -20.28 -4.85
CA SER A 227 -3.12 -20.95 -3.71
C SER A 227 -4.07 -21.93 -3.01
N GLY A 228 -5.37 -21.66 -3.05
CA GLY A 228 -6.40 -22.57 -2.56
C GLY A 228 -7.81 -22.08 -2.89
N ALA A 229 -8.80 -22.83 -2.42
CA ALA A 229 -10.21 -22.54 -2.66
C ALA A 229 -11.07 -22.84 -1.42
N VAL A 230 -12.18 -22.11 -1.29
CA VAL A 230 -13.22 -22.38 -0.30
C VAL A 230 -14.61 -22.38 -0.95
N ARG A 231 -15.52 -23.19 -0.39
CA ARG A 231 -16.92 -23.30 -0.83
C ARG A 231 -17.87 -22.81 0.24
N VAL A 232 -18.77 -21.92 -0.16
CA VAL A 232 -19.76 -21.25 0.70
C VAL A 232 -21.21 -21.52 0.28
N LEU A 233 -21.42 -22.33 -0.77
CA LEU A 233 -22.72 -22.75 -1.31
C LEU A 233 -22.92 -24.26 -1.18
#